data_AF-A0A4S4K751-F1
#
_entry.id   AF-A0A4S4K751-F1
#
_cell.length_a   1.000
_cell.length_b   1.000
_cell.length_c   1.000
_cell.angle_alpha   90.00
_cell.angle_beta   90.00
_cell.angle_gamma   90.00
#
_symmetry.space_group_name_H-M   'P 1'
#
loop_
_entity.id
_entity.type
_entity.pdbx_description
1 polymer ?
#
loop_
_entity_poly.entity_id
_entity_poly.type
_entity_poly.pdbx_seq_one_letter_code
_entity_poly.pdbx_strand_id
1 'polypeptide(L)'
;MSESEQVVSSLKDKLTLDPSLYAPTKEEVAFFKSQTGIESDEELKHHVIAVQKEAWEVVQYLCIRRFGFTKLAITYMPQYKDLLKMGKERPDAIFIDFAFCFGNDARKAIADAAN
;
A
#
# COMPACT_ATOMS: atom_id res chain seq x y z
N MET A 1 -5.88 -3.32 32.62
CA MET A 1 -5.09 -3.36 31.38
C MET A 1 -3.72 -3.91 31.72
N SER A 2 -3.17 -4.81 30.91
CA SER A 2 -1.81 -5.33 31.08
C SER A 2 -0.77 -4.23 30.79
N GLU A 3 0.46 -4.46 31.25
CA GLU A 3 1.61 -3.58 30.95
C GLU A 3 1.82 -3.39 29.43
N SER A 4 1.59 -4.45 28.65
CA SER A 4 1.64 -4.38 27.18
C SER A 4 0.54 -3.49 26.58
N GLU A 5 -0.67 -3.52 27.13
CA GLU A 5 -1.77 -2.67 26.67
C GLU A 5 -1.51 -1.19 26.98
N GLN A 6 -0.89 -0.89 28.11
CA GLN A 6 -0.50 0.48 28.50
C GLN A 6 0.61 1.04 27.59
N VAL A 7 1.61 0.21 27.25
CA VAL A 7 2.67 0.59 26.31
C VAL A 7 2.10 0.87 24.92
N VAL A 8 1.20 0.01 24.42
CA VAL A 8 0.57 0.21 23.11
C VAL A 8 -0.28 1.48 23.07
N SER A 9 -1.03 1.79 24.14
CA SER A 9 -1.80 3.04 24.24
C SER A 9 -0.88 4.27 24.21
N SER A 10 0.16 4.28 25.04
CA SER A 10 1.12 5.38 25.12
C SER A 10 1.86 5.63 23.80
N LEU A 11 2.12 4.57 23.02
CA LEU A 11 2.69 4.69 21.68
C LEU A 11 1.70 5.30 20.68
N LYS A 12 0.42 4.91 20.71
CA LYS A 12 -0.61 5.50 19.85
C LYS A 12 -0.77 6.99 20.10
N ASP A 13 -0.79 7.40 21.37
CA ASP A 13 -0.93 8.81 21.77
C ASP A 13 0.23 9.70 21.28
N LYS A 14 1.38 9.10 20.92
CA LYS A 14 2.57 9.81 20.42
C LYS A 14 2.71 9.79 18.89
N LEU A 15 1.93 8.98 18.17
CA LEU A 15 2.08 8.84 16.73
C LEU A 15 1.27 9.91 16.00
N THR A 16 1.97 10.81 15.33
CA THR A 16 1.38 11.81 14.43
C THR A 16 1.67 11.48 12.97
N LEU A 17 0.78 11.89 12.07
CA LEU A 17 1.02 11.81 10.63
C LEU A 17 2.19 12.72 10.24
N ASP A 18 2.99 12.25 9.29
CA ASP A 18 4.17 12.95 8.80
C ASP A 18 4.20 12.87 7.26
N PRO A 19 3.78 13.95 6.56
CA PRO A 19 3.77 13.98 5.10
C PRO A 19 5.15 13.82 4.45
N SER A 20 6.25 14.04 5.19
CA SER A 20 7.61 13.87 4.66
C SER A 20 7.96 12.40 4.40
N LEU A 21 7.21 11.47 4.98
CA LEU A 21 7.36 10.03 4.74
C LEU A 21 6.82 9.59 3.37
N TYR A 22 6.11 10.46 2.66
CA TYR A 22 5.68 10.19 1.30
C TYR A 22 6.86 10.32 0.32
N ALA A 23 7.43 9.17 -0.03
CA ALA A 23 8.54 9.05 -0.96
C ALA A 23 8.32 7.83 -1.89
N PRO A 24 7.40 7.93 -2.87
CA PRO A 24 7.18 6.87 -3.84
C PRO A 24 8.32 6.79 -4.87
N THR A 25 8.53 5.62 -5.48
CA THR A 25 9.38 5.52 -6.67
C THR A 25 8.65 6.03 -7.91
N LYS A 26 9.37 6.19 -9.04
CA LYS A 26 8.76 6.61 -10.30
C LYS A 26 7.74 5.58 -10.81
N GLU A 27 8.02 4.29 -10.62
CA GLU A 27 7.13 3.20 -10.99
C GLU A 27 5.86 3.20 -10.14
N GLU A 28 5.98 3.45 -8.83
CA GLU A 28 4.84 3.59 -7.92
C GLU A 28 3.97 4.78 -8.35
N VAL A 29 4.58 5.95 -8.62
CA VAL A 29 3.85 7.12 -9.15
C VAL A 29 3.13 6.77 -10.45
N ALA A 30 3.83 6.22 -11.45
CA ALA A 30 3.25 5.88 -12.74
C ALA A 30 2.07 4.91 -12.59
N PHE A 31 2.19 3.91 -11.70
CA PHE A 31 1.09 3.01 -11.39
C PHE A 31 -0.10 3.77 -10.81
N PHE A 32 0.07 4.56 -9.76
CA PHE A 32 -1.07 5.28 -9.16
C PHE A 32 -1.71 6.30 -10.10
N LYS A 33 -0.93 6.96 -10.97
CA LYS A 33 -1.50 7.80 -12.04
C LYS A 33 -2.39 6.99 -12.97
N SER A 34 -1.92 5.83 -13.42
CA SER A 34 -2.70 4.93 -14.29
C SER A 34 -4.01 4.45 -13.65
N GLN A 35 -4.05 4.35 -12.31
CA GLN A 35 -5.23 3.88 -11.58
C GLN A 35 -6.21 5.01 -11.20
N THR A 36 -5.71 6.22 -11.01
CA THR A 36 -6.51 7.37 -10.54
C THR A 36 -6.90 8.33 -11.66
N GLY A 37 -6.17 8.32 -12.78
CA GLY A 37 -6.28 9.32 -13.85
C GLY A 37 -5.68 10.68 -13.49
N ILE A 38 -4.97 10.80 -12.36
CA ILE A 38 -4.32 12.04 -11.93
C ILE A 38 -2.95 12.15 -12.60
N GLU A 39 -2.73 13.17 -13.41
CA GLU A 39 -1.48 13.33 -14.17
C GLU A 39 -0.41 14.17 -13.45
N SER A 40 -0.79 15.04 -12.51
CA SER A 40 0.14 15.88 -11.76
C SER A 40 0.71 15.12 -10.54
N ASP A 41 2.03 15.12 -10.38
CA ASP A 41 2.70 14.52 -9.20
C ASP A 41 2.20 15.17 -7.89
N GLU A 42 1.95 16.47 -7.92
CA GLU A 42 1.52 17.20 -6.73
C GLU A 42 0.06 16.97 -6.39
N GLU A 43 -0.80 16.87 -7.40
CA GLU A 43 -2.20 16.48 -7.19
C GLU A 43 -2.29 15.04 -6.68
N LEU A 44 -1.48 14.13 -7.22
CA LEU A 44 -1.41 12.75 -6.75
C LEU A 44 -0.95 12.69 -5.29
N LYS A 45 0.10 13.45 -4.94
CA LYS A 45 0.57 13.55 -3.56
C LYS A 45 -0.51 14.09 -2.62
N HIS A 46 -1.22 15.14 -3.01
CA HIS A 46 -2.33 15.68 -2.21
C HIS A 46 -3.44 14.65 -2.02
N HIS A 47 -3.81 13.93 -3.09
CA HIS A 47 -4.80 12.86 -3.03
C HIS A 47 -4.38 11.75 -2.06
N VAL A 48 -3.14 11.26 -2.17
CA VAL A 48 -2.60 10.22 -1.26
C VAL A 48 -2.59 10.67 0.20
N ILE A 49 -2.19 11.92 0.47
CA ILE A 49 -2.20 12.48 1.83
C ILE A 49 -3.63 12.60 2.38
N ALA A 50 -4.61 12.96 1.54
CA ALA A 50 -6.01 12.99 1.93
C ALA A 50 -6.51 11.60 2.33
N VAL A 51 -6.26 10.59 1.50
CA VAL A 51 -6.60 9.18 1.81
C VAL A 51 -5.92 8.70 3.09
N GLN A 52 -4.65 9.08 3.33
CA GLN A 52 -3.96 8.76 4.58
C GLN A 52 -4.69 9.33 5.79
N LYS A 53 -5.10 10.60 5.74
CA LYS A 53 -5.80 11.27 6.85
C LYS A 53 -7.13 10.59 7.14
N GLU A 54 -7.94 10.34 6.11
CA GLU A 54 -9.22 9.65 6.24
C GLU A 54 -9.06 8.27 6.89
N ALA A 55 -8.07 7.48 6.44
CA ALA A 55 -7.83 6.17 7.02
C ALA A 55 -7.29 6.23 8.45
N TRP A 56 -6.49 7.26 8.78
CA TRP A 56 -5.91 7.46 10.12
C TRP A 56 -6.97 7.78 11.17
N GLU A 57 -8.05 8.45 10.78
CA GLU A 57 -9.20 8.73 11.65
C GLU A 57 -9.96 7.44 12.03
N VAL A 58 -9.93 6.43 11.15
CA VAL A 58 -10.55 5.13 11.41
C VAL A 58 -9.63 4.23 12.25
N VAL A 59 -8.36 4.10 11.84
CA VAL A 59 -7.39 3.24 12.52
C VAL A 59 -5.95 3.73 12.35
N GLN A 60 -5.20 3.76 13.45
CA GLN A 60 -3.84 4.30 13.48
C GLN A 60 -2.77 3.22 13.25
N TYR A 61 -2.82 2.54 12.10
CA TYR A 61 -1.78 1.56 11.76
C TYR A 61 -0.52 2.22 11.20
N LEU A 62 0.65 1.72 11.62
CA LEU A 62 1.94 2.23 11.14
C LEU A 62 2.10 2.14 9.62
N CYS A 63 1.48 1.16 8.96
CA CYS A 63 1.47 1.05 7.51
C CYS A 63 0.69 2.20 6.84
N ILE A 64 -0.32 2.77 7.48
CA ILE A 64 -1.02 3.98 7.01
C ILE A 64 -0.11 5.19 7.20
N ARG A 65 0.46 5.35 8.40
CA ARG A 65 1.38 6.46 8.73
C ARG A 65 2.55 6.57 7.75
N ARG A 66 3.12 5.43 7.35
CA ARG A 66 4.32 5.34 6.50
C ARG A 66 4.00 5.29 5.01
N PHE A 67 2.76 5.53 4.59
CA PHE A 67 2.34 5.36 3.19
C PHE A 67 2.66 3.96 2.64
N GLY A 68 2.58 2.92 3.46
CA GLY A 68 2.79 1.53 3.03
C GLY A 68 1.78 1.12 1.95
N PHE A 69 0.62 1.76 1.91
CA PHE A 69 -0.36 1.62 0.85
C PHE A 69 0.03 2.32 -0.47
N THR A 70 1.19 2.94 -0.58
CA THR A 70 1.70 3.42 -1.86
C THR A 70 2.85 2.55 -2.38
N LYS A 71 3.12 1.43 -1.70
CA LYS A 71 4.24 0.56 -2.02
C LYS A 71 3.80 -0.61 -2.88
N LEU A 72 4.64 -0.96 -3.84
CA LEU A 72 4.47 -2.09 -4.75
C LEU A 72 5.44 -3.23 -4.41
N ALA A 73 5.46 -3.64 -3.14
CA ALA A 73 6.53 -4.45 -2.56
C ALA A 73 6.67 -5.82 -3.21
N ILE A 74 5.56 -6.43 -3.62
CA ILE A 74 5.52 -7.74 -4.29
C ILE A 74 6.35 -7.74 -5.57
N THR A 75 6.45 -6.60 -6.26
CA THR A 75 7.16 -6.50 -7.54
C THR A 75 8.67 -6.67 -7.39
N TYR A 76 9.19 -6.48 -6.18
CA TYR A 76 10.61 -6.68 -5.86
C TYR A 76 10.92 -8.14 -5.51
N MET A 77 9.90 -8.99 -5.32
CA MET A 77 10.10 -10.40 -5.00
C MET A 77 10.58 -11.16 -6.23
N PRO A 78 11.65 -11.97 -6.14
CA PRO A 78 12.14 -12.76 -7.27
C PRO A 78 11.07 -13.65 -7.92
N GLN A 79 10.11 -14.13 -7.11
CA GLN A 79 9.03 -15.02 -7.51
C GLN A 79 7.83 -14.30 -8.15
N TYR A 80 7.85 -12.98 -8.27
CA TYR A 80 6.70 -12.24 -8.81
C TYR A 80 6.35 -12.67 -10.23
N LYS A 81 7.35 -12.93 -11.07
CA LYS A 81 7.12 -13.46 -12.43
C LYS A 81 6.48 -14.85 -12.42
N ASP A 82 6.85 -15.69 -11.46
CA ASP A 82 6.26 -17.01 -11.29
C ASP A 82 4.80 -16.92 -10.81
N LEU A 83 4.48 -15.95 -9.94
CA LEU A 83 3.10 -15.65 -9.54
C LEU A 83 2.25 -15.26 -10.76
N LEU A 84 2.73 -14.33 -11.59
CA LEU A 84 2.00 -13.90 -12.80
C LEU A 84 1.81 -15.06 -13.79
N LYS A 85 2.86 -15.87 -13.99
CA LYS A 85 2.80 -17.07 -14.82
C LYS A 85 1.79 -18.08 -14.29
N MET A 86 1.79 -18.33 -12.99
CA MET A 86 0.86 -19.25 -12.34
C MET A 86 -0.60 -18.82 -12.54
N GLY A 87 -0.90 -17.52 -12.39
CA GLY A 87 -2.25 -17.00 -12.63
C GLY A 87 -2.75 -17.18 -14.07
N LYS A 88 -1.84 -17.29 -15.05
CA LYS A 88 -2.16 -17.56 -16.46
C LYS A 88 -2.28 -19.06 -16.76
N GLU A 89 -1.43 -19.89 -16.17
CA GLU A 89 -1.33 -21.33 -16.50
C GLU A 89 -2.22 -22.23 -15.65
N ARG A 90 -2.63 -21.76 -14.47
CA ARG A 90 -3.45 -22.53 -13.53
C ARG A 90 -4.77 -21.81 -13.26
N PRO A 91 -5.86 -22.19 -13.96
CA PRO A 91 -7.17 -21.55 -13.82
C PRO A 91 -7.76 -21.60 -12.40
N ASP A 92 -7.28 -22.54 -11.57
CA ASP A 92 -7.70 -22.79 -10.19
C ASP A 92 -6.72 -22.21 -9.14
N ALA A 93 -5.69 -21.47 -9.57
CA ALA A 93 -4.74 -20.87 -8.65
C ALA A 93 -5.41 -19.81 -7.76
N ILE A 94 -5.12 -19.86 -6.46
CA ILE A 94 -5.59 -18.89 -5.47
C ILE A 94 -4.38 -18.10 -4.96
N PHE A 95 -4.41 -16.79 -5.15
CA PHE A 95 -3.46 -15.86 -4.55
C PHE A 95 -4.08 -15.21 -3.31
N ILE A 96 -3.33 -15.16 -2.21
CA ILE A 96 -3.75 -14.54 -0.95
C ILE A 96 -2.78 -13.41 -0.62
N ASP A 97 -3.33 -12.20 -0.50
CA ASP A 97 -2.60 -10.98 -0.17
C ASP A 97 -2.75 -10.68 1.33
N PHE A 98 -1.76 -11.04 2.15
CA PHE A 98 -1.86 -10.95 3.62
C PHE A 98 -1.13 -9.74 4.21
N ALA A 99 -1.75 -9.07 5.19
CA ALA A 99 -1.22 -7.87 5.86
C ALA A 99 -0.94 -6.69 4.91
N PHE A 100 -1.81 -6.51 3.90
CA PHE A 100 -1.51 -5.71 2.73
C PHE A 100 -1.93 -4.23 2.74
N CYS A 101 -2.22 -3.69 3.93
CA CYS A 101 -2.75 -2.33 4.10
C CYS A 101 -4.02 -2.12 3.24
N PHE A 102 -3.93 -1.41 2.11
CA PHE A 102 -5.06 -1.19 1.18
C PHE A 102 -5.03 -2.09 -0.06
N GLY A 103 -4.20 -3.15 -0.09
CA GLY A 103 -4.22 -4.19 -1.13
C GLY A 103 -3.62 -3.79 -2.47
N ASN A 104 -2.57 -2.95 -2.46
CA ASN A 104 -2.00 -2.43 -3.71
C ASN A 104 -1.20 -3.48 -4.49
N ASP A 105 -0.59 -4.45 -3.81
CA ASP A 105 0.14 -5.51 -4.53
C ASP A 105 -0.79 -6.48 -5.23
N ALA A 106 -1.93 -6.83 -4.64
CA ALA A 106 -2.98 -7.53 -5.38
C ALA A 106 -3.44 -6.74 -6.63
N ARG A 107 -3.69 -5.43 -6.51
CA ARG A 107 -4.07 -4.59 -7.68
C ARG A 107 -2.97 -4.55 -8.73
N LYS A 108 -1.71 -4.46 -8.31
CA LYS A 108 -0.55 -4.46 -9.21
C LYS A 108 -0.38 -5.80 -9.92
N ALA A 109 -0.52 -6.91 -9.21
CA ALA A 109 -0.49 -8.26 -9.77
C ALA A 109 -1.59 -8.45 -10.83
N ILE A 110 -2.81 -7.97 -10.55
CA ILE A 110 -3.92 -8.00 -11.52
C ILE A 110 -3.60 -7.16 -12.76
N ALA A 111 -3.11 -5.93 -12.56
CA ALA A 111 -2.76 -5.04 -13.67
C ALA A 111 -1.65 -5.62 -14.55
N ASP A 112 -0.65 -6.27 -13.96
CA ASP A 112 0.45 -6.89 -14.70
C ASP A 112 0.06 -8.22 -15.35
N ALA A 113 -0.89 -8.96 -14.77
CA ALA A 113 -1.39 -10.21 -15.35
C ALA A 113 -2.29 -9.97 -16.59
N ALA A 114 -2.93 -8.80 -16.67
CA ALA A 114 -3.76 -8.39 -17.81
C ALA A 114 -2.95 -7.97 -19.06
N ASN A 115 -1.65 -7.70 -18.90
CA ASN A 115 -0.70 -7.39 -19.96
C ASN A 115 0.12 -8.63 -20.38
#